data_AF-I2GPY9-F1
#
_entry.id   AF-I2GPY9-F1
#
_cell.length_a   1.000
_cell.length_b   1.000
_cell.length_c   1.000
_cell.angle_alpha   90.00
_cell.angle_beta   90.00
_cell.angle_gamma   90.00
#
_symmetry.space_group_name_H-M   'P 1'
#
loop_
_entity.id
_entity.type
_entity.pdbx_description
1 polymer ?
#
loop_
_entity_poly.entity_id
_entity_poly.type
_entity_poly.pdbx_seq_one_letter_code
_entity_poly.pdbx_strand_id
1 'polypeptide(L)'
;MNMTVITLTPSQLHFDWGTDGLVLWIEELDGADTLIGEMNEVLSRIGFAIELQTGWDHRTDGNTLHPLYGYKLLLRDASGRWNAIRTDEAGQFAGLIPLEEMDYEVAYDKVMWLD
;
A
#
# COMPACT_ATOMS: atom_id res chain seq x y z
N MET A 1 -8.79 33.27 26.43
CA MET A 1 -8.56 32.61 25.12
C MET A 1 -8.58 31.11 25.40
N ASN A 2 -9.65 30.41 25.04
CA ASN A 2 -9.75 28.96 25.30
C ASN A 2 -9.20 28.22 24.09
N MET A 3 -8.11 27.49 24.31
CA MET A 3 -7.46 26.67 23.30
C MET A 3 -8.18 25.33 23.26
N THR A 4 -9.00 25.11 22.24
CA THR A 4 -9.65 23.82 22.00
C THR A 4 -8.63 22.89 21.34
N VAL A 5 -8.13 21.92 22.08
CA VAL A 5 -7.31 20.85 21.54
C VAL A 5 -8.23 19.88 20.80
N ILE A 6 -8.15 19.87 19.46
CA ILE A 6 -8.81 18.87 18.63
C ILE A 6 -7.93 17.62 18.67
N THR A 7 -8.32 16.64 19.48
CA THR A 7 -7.67 15.34 19.48
C THR A 7 -8.21 14.55 18.29
N LEU A 8 -7.45 14.54 17.19
CA LEU A 8 -7.69 13.61 16.09
C LEU A 8 -7.22 12.24 16.56
N THR A 9 -8.16 11.38 16.93
CA THR A 9 -7.86 9.96 17.16
C THR A 9 -7.63 9.33 15.79
N PRO A 10 -6.42 8.84 15.45
CA PRO A 10 -6.23 8.10 14.22
C PRO A 10 -7.22 6.94 14.22
N SER A 11 -7.99 6.79 13.15
CA SER A 11 -8.75 5.57 12.96
C SER A 11 -7.79 4.38 13.01
N GLN A 12 -8.27 3.27 13.57
CA GLN A 12 -7.53 2.02 13.49
C GLN A 12 -7.38 1.72 12.00
N LEU A 13 -6.14 1.64 11.51
CA LEU A 13 -5.88 1.19 10.14
C LEU A 13 -6.32 -0.27 10.08
N HIS A 14 -7.47 -0.51 9.46
CA HIS A 14 -7.97 -1.84 9.18
C HIS A 14 -7.18 -2.38 7.99
N PHE A 15 -6.11 -3.12 8.27
CA PHE A 15 -5.40 -3.91 7.28
C PHE A 15 -6.07 -5.29 7.19
N ASP A 16 -6.79 -5.54 6.12
CA ASP A 16 -7.14 -6.90 5.70
C ASP A 16 -6.04 -7.39 4.77
N TRP A 17 -5.26 -8.36 5.23
CA TRP A 17 -4.10 -8.90 4.50
C TRP A 17 -4.50 -9.90 3.41
N GLY A 18 -5.81 -10.14 3.25
CA GLY A 18 -6.33 -11.25 2.46
C GLY A 18 -5.98 -12.60 3.11
N THR A 19 -6.75 -13.63 2.79
CA THR A 19 -6.56 -15.00 3.30
C THR A 19 -5.20 -15.61 2.94
N ASP A 20 -4.49 -15.02 1.97
CA ASP A 20 -3.18 -15.48 1.46
C ASP A 20 -2.02 -14.51 1.77
N GLY A 21 -2.25 -13.43 2.53
CA GLY A 21 -1.19 -12.51 2.98
C GLY A 21 -0.47 -11.73 1.87
N LEU A 22 -0.97 -11.75 0.63
CA LEU A 22 -0.23 -11.33 -0.55
C LEU A 22 -0.68 -10.00 -1.16
N VAL A 23 -1.90 -9.55 -0.87
CA VAL A 23 -2.50 -8.36 -1.51
C VAL A 23 -2.88 -7.30 -0.49
N LEU A 24 -2.32 -6.10 -0.64
CA LEU A 24 -2.71 -4.92 0.14
C LEU A 24 -3.46 -3.95 -0.78
N TRP A 25 -4.64 -3.49 -0.36
CA TRP A 25 -5.29 -2.36 -1.03
C TRP A 25 -5.06 -1.05 -0.29
N ILE A 26 -5.07 0.03 -1.05
CA ILE A 26 -4.99 1.41 -0.61
C ILE A 26 -6.08 2.18 -1.38
N GLU A 27 -6.79 3.09 -0.72
CA GLU A 27 -7.85 3.87 -1.37
C GLU A 27 -7.56 5.36 -1.23
N GLU A 28 -7.55 6.06 -2.37
CA GLU A 28 -7.46 7.51 -2.44
C GLU A 28 -8.87 8.11 -2.46
N LEU A 29 -9.23 8.78 -1.35
CA LEU A 29 -10.55 9.38 -1.16
C LEU A 29 -10.61 10.84 -1.61
N ASP A 30 -9.46 11.51 -1.75
CA ASP A 30 -9.39 12.85 -2.33
C ASP A 30 -9.01 12.78 -3.80
N GLY A 31 -9.72 13.51 -4.65
CA GLY A 31 -9.45 13.52 -6.10
C GLY A 31 -8.24 14.37 -6.50
N ALA A 32 -7.27 14.56 -5.59
CA ALA A 32 -6.15 15.47 -5.78
C ALA A 32 -4.82 14.76 -6.09
N ASP A 33 -4.85 13.43 -6.30
CA ASP A 33 -3.68 12.58 -6.57
C ASP A 33 -2.55 12.77 -5.53
N THR A 34 -2.92 13.16 -4.30
CA THR A 34 -1.98 13.44 -3.21
C THR A 34 -1.33 12.16 -2.71
N LEU A 35 -2.08 11.06 -2.71
CA LEU A 35 -1.61 9.78 -2.19
C LEU A 35 -0.51 9.18 -3.07
N ILE A 36 -0.57 9.39 -4.39
CA ILE A 36 0.47 8.97 -5.32
C ILE A 36 1.78 9.72 -5.03
N GLY A 37 1.68 11.03 -4.73
CA GLY A 37 2.84 11.86 -4.38
C GLY A 37 3.55 11.41 -3.09
N GLU A 38 2.79 10.84 -2.15
CA GLU A 38 3.28 10.35 -0.85
C GLU A 38 3.54 8.84 -0.82
N MET A 39 3.42 8.15 -1.97
CA MET A 39 3.39 6.68 -2.03
C MET A 39 4.64 6.04 -1.41
N ASN A 40 5.82 6.63 -1.58
CA ASN A 40 7.05 6.12 -0.94
C ASN A 40 6.97 6.14 0.59
N GLU A 41 6.36 7.17 1.18
CA GLU A 41 6.16 7.24 2.63
C GLU A 41 5.13 6.21 3.09
N VAL A 42 4.05 6.03 2.33
CA VAL A 42 3.03 5.01 2.59
C VAL A 42 3.65 3.62 2.58
N LEU A 43 4.41 3.28 1.54
CA LEU A 43 5.12 1.99 1.44
C LEU A 43 6.12 1.82 2.59
N SER A 44 6.87 2.85 2.98
CA SER A 44 7.77 2.76 4.13
C SER A 44 7.03 2.42 5.43
N ARG A 45 5.85 3.00 5.66
CA ARG A 45 5.03 2.74 6.86
C ARG A 45 4.44 1.32 6.84
N ILE A 46 4.00 0.85 5.68
CA ILE A 46 3.51 -0.53 5.51
C ILE A 46 4.65 -1.51 5.76
N GLY A 47 5.82 -1.29 5.15
CA GLY A 47 7.02 -2.11 5.36
C GLY A 47 7.32 -2.23 6.85
N PHE A 48 7.41 -1.10 7.56
CA PHE A 48 7.64 -1.08 9.01
C PHE A 48 6.56 -1.82 9.82
N ALA A 49 5.28 -1.72 9.44
CA ALA A 49 4.21 -2.45 10.11
C ALA A 49 4.36 -3.98 9.94
N ILE A 50 4.78 -4.44 8.76
CA ILE A 50 5.11 -5.85 8.51
C ILE A 50 6.29 -6.28 9.38
N GLU A 51 7.35 -5.48 9.47
CA GLU A 51 8.52 -5.76 10.33
C GLU A 51 8.11 -5.93 11.80
N LEU A 52 7.26 -5.02 12.31
CA LEU A 52 6.76 -5.09 13.69
C LEU A 52 5.96 -6.37 13.97
N GLN A 53 5.17 -6.82 13.00
CA GLN A 53 4.31 -8.00 13.15
C GLN A 53 5.09 -9.32 13.00
N THR A 54 6.09 -9.35 12.12
CA THR A 54 6.83 -10.57 11.76
C THR A 54 8.14 -10.72 12.55
N GLY A 55 8.69 -9.62 13.07
CA GLY A 55 9.99 -9.59 13.73
C GLY A 55 11.19 -9.65 12.77
N TRP A 56 10.97 -9.55 11.45
CA TRP A 56 12.02 -9.52 10.44
C TRP A 56 12.47 -8.07 10.19
N ASP A 57 13.76 -7.80 10.32
CA ASP A 57 14.37 -6.48 10.06
C ASP A 57 15.05 -6.48 8.69
N HIS A 58 14.36 -5.93 7.69
CA HIS A 58 14.83 -5.98 6.31
C HIS A 58 15.79 -4.82 5.98
N ARG A 59 15.94 -3.87 6.91
CA ARG A 59 16.85 -2.73 6.76
C ARG A 59 18.32 -3.12 6.90
N THR A 60 18.61 -4.22 7.58
CA THR A 60 19.98 -4.61 7.96
C THR A 60 20.45 -5.91 7.32
N ASP A 61 19.54 -6.77 6.84
CA ASP A 61 19.89 -7.99 6.12
C ASP A 61 20.00 -7.73 4.61
N GLY A 62 21.23 -7.48 4.15
CA GLY A 62 21.55 -7.25 2.74
C GLY A 62 21.38 -8.47 1.81
N ASN A 63 21.01 -9.64 2.34
CA ASN A 63 20.65 -10.81 1.54
C ASN A 63 19.14 -10.98 1.35
N THR A 64 18.32 -10.16 2.01
CA THR A 64 16.86 -10.18 1.87
C THR A 64 16.37 -9.01 1.04
N LEU A 65 15.40 -9.28 0.16
CA LEU A 65 14.67 -8.25 -0.55
C LEU A 65 13.79 -7.46 0.45
N HIS A 66 13.50 -6.20 0.13
CA HIS A 66 12.58 -5.39 0.93
C HIS A 66 11.23 -6.13 1.04
N PRO A 67 10.53 -6.12 2.19
CA PRO A 67 9.37 -6.97 2.40
C PRO A 67 8.30 -6.69 1.36
N LEU A 68 8.13 -5.44 0.93
CA LEU A 68 7.18 -5.06 -0.12
C LEU A 68 7.58 -5.44 -1.54
N TYR A 69 8.82 -5.87 -1.77
CA TYR A 69 9.21 -6.39 -3.07
C TYR A 69 8.66 -7.81 -3.22
N GLY A 70 7.75 -7.98 -4.18
CA GLY A 70 7.02 -9.22 -4.42
C GLY A 70 5.59 -9.25 -3.85
N TYR A 71 5.20 -8.26 -3.05
CA TYR A 71 3.79 -8.08 -2.68
C TYR A 71 2.99 -7.57 -3.87
N LYS A 72 1.74 -8.00 -3.95
CA LYS A 72 0.80 -7.44 -4.91
C LYS A 72 0.07 -6.30 -4.23
N LEU A 73 0.23 -5.10 -4.75
CA LEU A 73 -0.27 -3.89 -4.11
C LEU A 73 -1.30 -3.25 -5.04
N LEU A 74 -2.45 -2.89 -4.50
CA LEU A 74 -3.56 -2.28 -5.23
C LEU A 74 -3.82 -0.87 -4.70
N LEU A 75 -4.04 0.06 -5.63
CA LEU A 75 -4.52 1.41 -5.36
C LEU A 75 -5.86 1.58 -6.06
N ARG A 76 -6.91 1.88 -5.29
CA ARG A 76 -8.15 2.43 -5.83
C ARG A 76 -8.03 3.94 -5.88
N ASP A 77 -8.06 4.50 -7.09
CA ASP A 77 -8.05 5.94 -7.27
C ASP A 77 -9.42 6.57 -6.95
N ALA A 78 -9.47 7.90 -6.89
CA ALA A 78 -10.70 8.64 -6.59
C ALA A 78 -11.81 8.48 -7.65
N SER A 79 -11.47 7.98 -8.85
CA SER A 79 -12.48 7.61 -9.87
C SER A 79 -13.12 6.25 -9.59
N GLY A 80 -12.60 5.53 -8.60
CA GLY A 80 -13.03 4.18 -8.22
C GLY A 80 -12.36 3.08 -9.03
N ARG A 81 -11.36 3.40 -9.86
CA ARG A 81 -10.62 2.43 -10.67
C ARG A 81 -9.43 1.87 -9.91
N TRP A 82 -9.14 0.61 -10.15
CA TRP A 82 -8.02 -0.10 -9.58
C TRP A 82 -6.75 0.05 -10.43
N ASN A 83 -5.64 0.25 -9.74
CA ASN A 83 -4.29 0.31 -10.27
C ASN A 83 -3.41 -0.65 -9.46
N ALA A 84 -2.49 -1.35 -10.11
CA ALA A 84 -1.44 -2.05 -9.40
C ALA A 84 -0.30 -1.08 -9.06
N ILE A 85 0.17 -1.11 -7.83
CA ILE A 85 1.33 -0.34 -7.36
C ILE A 85 2.57 -1.19 -7.63
N ARG A 86 3.48 -0.68 -8.45
CA ARG A 86 4.76 -1.32 -8.74
C ARG A 86 5.81 -0.85 -7.74
N THR A 87 6.54 -1.80 -7.17
CA THR A 87 7.72 -1.54 -6.35
C THR A 87 9.00 -1.97 -7.06
N ASP A 88 10.12 -1.31 -6.75
CA ASP A 88 11.45 -1.78 -7.15
C ASP A 88 12.03 -2.78 -6.13
N GLU A 89 13.22 -3.31 -6.39
CA GLU A 89 13.91 -4.27 -5.50
C GLU A 89 14.21 -3.71 -4.09
N ALA A 90 14.24 -2.37 -3.95
CA ALA A 90 14.37 -1.68 -2.67
C ALA A 90 13.02 -1.42 -1.99
N GLY A 91 11.91 -1.89 -2.58
CA GLY A 91 10.55 -1.70 -2.09
C GLY A 91 10.04 -0.27 -2.23
N GLN A 92 10.70 0.56 -3.04
CA GLN A 92 10.28 1.92 -3.33
C GLN A 92 9.25 1.93 -4.45
N PHE A 93 8.40 2.95 -4.47
CA PHE A 93 7.40 3.16 -5.50
C PHE A 93 8.06 3.42 -6.86
N ALA A 94 7.74 2.56 -7.83
CA ALA A 94 8.24 2.65 -9.20
C ALA A 94 7.17 3.18 -10.18
N GLY A 95 5.89 3.12 -9.81
CA GLY A 95 4.78 3.63 -10.63
C GLY A 95 3.48 2.86 -10.45
N LEU A 96 2.47 3.27 -11.20
CA LEU A 96 1.17 2.59 -11.27
C LEU A 96 0.98 1.89 -12.62
N ILE A 97 0.32 0.74 -12.57
CA ILE A 97 -0.18 0.04 -13.76
C ILE A 97 -1.71 0.07 -13.69
N PRO A 98 -2.40 0.76 -14.61
CA PRO A 98 -3.86 0.78 -14.60
C PRO A 98 -4.41 -0.61 -14.92
N LEU A 99 -5.31 -1.11 -14.07
CA LEU A 99 -5.97 -2.40 -14.30
C LEU A 99 -7.26 -2.27 -15.11
N GLU A 100 -7.73 -1.02 -15.28
CA GLU A 100 -8.97 -0.67 -16.00
C GLU A 100 -10.23 -1.33 -15.42
N GLU A 101 -10.23 -1.64 -14.13
CA GLU A 101 -11.35 -2.29 -13.44
C GLU A 101 -11.87 -1.47 -12.26
N MET A 102 -13.16 -1.60 -11.98
CA MET A 102 -13.80 -1.05 -10.77
C MET A 102 -14.15 -2.13 -9.74
N ASP A 103 -14.26 -3.39 -10.20
CA ASP A 103 -14.53 -4.54 -9.35
C ASP A 103 -13.23 -5.04 -8.70
N TYR A 104 -13.25 -5.17 -7.37
CA TYR A 104 -12.09 -5.60 -6.61
C TYR A 104 -11.66 -7.03 -6.94
N GLU A 105 -12.60 -7.97 -7.11
CA GLU A 105 -12.27 -9.38 -7.34
C GLU A 105 -11.56 -9.54 -8.70
N VAL A 106 -11.98 -8.76 -9.69
CA VAL A 106 -11.32 -8.74 -11.01
C VAL A 106 -9.96 -8.05 -10.93
N ALA A 107 -9.85 -6.94 -10.20
CA ALA A 107 -8.57 -6.26 -9.99
C ALA A 107 -7.57 -7.14 -9.22
N TYR A 108 -8.06 -7.89 -8.22
CA TYR A 108 -7.31 -8.87 -7.46
C TYR A 108 -6.76 -9.96 -8.39
N ASP A 109 -7.61 -10.60 -9.19
CA ASP A 109 -7.14 -11.62 -10.13
C ASP A 109 -6.08 -11.03 -11.08
N LYS A 110 -6.33 -9.87 -11.67
CA LYS A 110 -5.38 -9.21 -12.58
C LYS A 110 -4.02 -8.95 -11.93
N VAL A 111 -3.97 -8.42 -10.71
CA VAL A 111 -2.70 -8.08 -10.05
C VAL A 111 -1.88 -9.32 -9.70
N MET A 112 -2.53 -10.46 -9.43
CA MET A 112 -1.85 -11.73 -9.16
C MET A 112 -1.05 -12.25 -10.36
N TRP A 113 -1.48 -11.91 -11.59
CA TRP A 113 -0.84 -12.33 -12.84
C TRP A 113 0.12 -11.28 -13.44
N LEU A 114 0.33 -10.14 -12.78
CA LEU A 114 1.32 -9.15 -13.22
C LEU A 114 2.73 -9.59 -12.80
N ASP A 115 3.69 -9.52 -13.73
CA ASP A 115 5.11 -9.80 -13.50
C ASP A 115 5.81 -8.66 -12.73
#